data_AF-A0A954ZDJ4-F1
#
_entry.id   AF-A0A954ZDJ4-F1
#
_cell.length_a   1.000
_cell.length_b   1.000
_cell.length_c   1.000
_cell.angle_alpha   90.00
_cell.angle_beta   90.00
_cell.angle_gamma   90.00
#
_symmetry.space_group_name_H-M   'P 1'
#
loop_
_entity.id
_entity.type
_entity.pdbx_description
1 polymer ?
#
loop_
_entity_poly.entity_id
_entity_poly.type
_entity_poly.pdbx_seq_one_letter_code
_entity_poly.pdbx_strand_id
1 'polypeptide(L)'
;MTRSTLRTFAAAAAIVCCGALCVQQSLGGGFFARQRSVGGVAVDAEGVVFAPTVEDQQELDLLRAKTTPAVPEAMEELTEMRAVSLKQLEAAIAKSRESGQPLPEEVKFVAGLLRVQYVFVYPERHDIVIAGPAEGWKIDALGNAVGLTTNRPVILLDDLMVALRSGVASRMEPISCSIDPTPEGLQRLQQVTSRMRTIGDPTQTMSRIEEALGPQVISVTGVPGDCHFSRVMVAADFRMKRIAMDFEAAPVDGLPSFLSMMSGRGSVQQMMPRWWLAPKYDPLAKSADGLAWELRGPGVQCMTEQDFVDASGQKTDTRPASPVAQKWASMLTDKFSELADHDSSFGSLRNIIDLAVVGALIEKEQLREQAG
;
A
#
# COMPACT_ATOMS: atom_id res chain seq x y z
N MET A 1 67.36 28.85 -47.71
CA MET A 1 66.33 29.72 -47.10
C MET A 1 65.79 29.01 -45.86
N THR A 2 66.49 29.12 -44.73
CA THR A 2 66.18 30.00 -43.58
C THR A 2 64.93 29.61 -42.78
N ARG A 3 65.18 28.98 -41.62
CA ARG A 3 64.58 29.14 -40.27
C ARG A 3 63.05 29.24 -40.19
N SER A 4 62.37 28.35 -39.46
CA SER A 4 62.04 28.50 -38.02
C SER A 4 60.82 27.59 -37.80
N THR A 5 60.61 26.75 -36.78
CA THR A 5 60.91 26.91 -35.35
C THR A 5 60.86 25.51 -34.71
N LEU A 6 61.91 25.22 -33.95
CA LEU A 6 62.00 24.16 -32.96
C LEU A 6 61.12 24.51 -31.75
N ARG A 7 60.71 23.47 -30.98
CA ARG A 7 60.49 23.38 -29.50
C ARG A 7 59.13 22.74 -29.18
N THR A 8 58.99 21.69 -28.36
CA THR A 8 59.94 20.94 -27.51
C THR A 8 59.22 19.77 -26.78
N PHE A 9 60.01 18.79 -26.34
CA PHE A 9 59.85 17.88 -25.18
C PHE A 9 58.71 16.83 -25.23
N ALA A 10 59.02 15.55 -25.50
CA ALA A 10 59.56 14.51 -24.59
C ALA A 10 58.42 13.72 -23.91
N ALA A 11 58.14 12.49 -24.34
CA ALA A 11 58.86 11.25 -24.02
C ALA A 11 58.87 10.93 -22.53
N ALA A 12 57.99 10.00 -22.13
CA ALA A 12 58.29 8.78 -21.37
C ALA A 12 57.15 8.42 -20.40
N ALA A 13 56.53 7.26 -20.62
CA ALA A 13 56.41 6.21 -19.60
C ALA A 13 55.49 5.10 -20.12
N ALA A 14 56.09 3.97 -20.46
CA ALA A 14 55.41 2.70 -20.56
C ALA A 14 54.85 2.32 -19.19
N ILE A 15 53.53 2.12 -19.10
CA ILE A 15 52.91 1.36 -18.02
C ILE A 15 52.15 0.23 -18.67
N VAL A 16 52.76 -0.95 -18.55
CA VAL A 16 52.07 -2.24 -18.62
C VAL A 16 51.06 -2.25 -17.49
N CYS A 17 49.78 -2.10 -17.82
CA CYS A 17 48.69 -2.45 -16.92
C CYS A 17 47.90 -3.59 -17.57
N CYS A 18 48.13 -4.80 -17.06
CA CYS A 18 47.14 -5.86 -17.01
C CYS A 18 45.87 -5.31 -16.35
N GLY A 19 44.98 -4.70 -17.15
CA GLY A 19 43.61 -4.39 -16.77
C GLY A 19 42.77 -5.61 -17.01
N ALA A 20 42.74 -6.51 -16.02
CA ALA A 20 41.82 -7.62 -15.97
C ALA A 20 40.38 -7.13 -16.19
N LEU A 21 39.63 -7.97 -16.90
CA LEU A 21 38.18 -8.00 -16.93
C LEU A 21 37.58 -7.72 -15.54
N CYS A 22 37.03 -6.53 -15.38
CA CYS A 22 35.98 -6.27 -14.40
C CYS A 22 34.86 -5.54 -15.14
N VAL A 23 34.17 -6.29 -16.01
CA VAL A 23 32.76 -5.99 -16.28
C VAL A 23 32.06 -6.20 -14.93
N GLN A 24 31.81 -5.12 -14.20
CA GLN A 24 30.87 -5.16 -13.08
C GLN A 24 29.49 -5.45 -13.66
N GLN A 25 29.15 -6.72 -13.78
CA GLN A 25 27.77 -7.15 -13.78
C GLN A 25 27.22 -6.86 -12.39
N SER A 26 26.60 -5.70 -12.21
CA SER A 26 25.71 -5.44 -11.09
C SER A 26 24.39 -6.20 -11.31
N LEU A 27 24.46 -7.53 -11.34
CA LEU A 27 23.30 -8.40 -11.20
C LEU A 27 23.09 -8.66 -9.70
N GLY A 28 22.30 -7.81 -9.06
CA GLY A 28 21.91 -7.98 -7.66
C GLY A 28 21.90 -6.67 -6.89
N GLY A 29 20.88 -5.83 -7.13
CA GLY A 29 20.69 -4.61 -6.32
C GLY A 29 19.73 -3.56 -6.88
N GLY A 30 19.33 -3.64 -8.16
CA GLY A 30 18.51 -2.60 -8.80
C GLY A 30 17.00 -2.84 -8.86
N PHE A 31 16.47 -3.88 -8.20
CA PHE A 31 15.13 -4.40 -8.54
C PHE A 31 13.97 -3.57 -7.96
N PHE A 32 14.15 -2.88 -6.83
CA PHE A 32 13.05 -2.23 -6.09
C PHE A 32 12.93 -0.71 -6.30
N ALA A 33 13.86 -0.05 -7.01
CA ALA A 33 14.01 1.41 -6.98
C ALA A 33 13.57 2.15 -8.26
N ARG A 34 13.14 1.46 -9.32
CA ARG A 34 12.63 2.12 -10.55
C ARG A 34 11.15 1.80 -10.71
N GLN A 35 10.32 2.85 -10.59
CA GLN A 35 8.91 2.92 -10.99
C GLN A 35 8.17 1.59 -11.04
N ARG A 36 7.62 1.18 -9.89
CA ARG A 36 6.65 0.07 -9.87
C ARG A 36 5.25 0.64 -9.73
N SER A 37 4.33 0.14 -10.56
CA SER A 37 2.94 0.10 -10.16
C SER A 37 2.86 -0.70 -8.86
N VAL A 38 2.41 -0.10 -7.77
CA VAL A 38 2.14 -0.83 -6.54
C VAL A 38 0.71 -0.55 -6.16
N GLY A 39 0.00 -1.61 -5.80
CA GLY A 39 -1.44 -1.53 -5.53
C GLY A 39 -2.27 -1.05 -6.73
N GLY A 40 -1.79 -1.20 -7.97
CA GLY A 40 -2.55 -0.79 -9.16
C GLY A 40 -2.55 0.71 -9.46
N VAL A 41 -1.55 1.45 -8.97
CA VAL A 41 -1.28 2.83 -9.40
C VAL A 41 0.14 3.01 -9.91
N ALA A 42 0.29 3.73 -11.03
CA ALA A 42 1.55 4.15 -11.61
C ALA A 42 1.86 5.61 -11.24
N VAL A 43 3.15 5.99 -11.25
CA VAL A 43 3.61 7.35 -10.93
C VAL A 43 4.54 7.85 -12.03
N ASP A 44 4.22 9.00 -12.61
CA ASP A 44 5.04 9.63 -13.66
C ASP A 44 6.23 10.42 -13.09
N ALA A 45 7.01 11.07 -13.96
CA ALA A 45 8.20 11.83 -13.57
C ALA A 45 7.86 13.09 -12.77
N GLU A 46 6.64 13.59 -12.92
CA GLU A 46 6.08 14.75 -12.24
C GLU A 46 5.44 14.39 -10.89
N GLY A 47 5.36 13.09 -10.56
CA GLY A 47 4.80 12.59 -9.31
C GLY A 47 3.28 12.40 -9.34
N VAL A 48 2.66 12.42 -10.52
CA VAL A 48 1.22 12.21 -10.70
C VAL A 48 0.89 10.73 -10.63
N VAL A 49 -0.14 10.39 -9.87
CA VAL A 49 -0.66 9.04 -9.71
C VAL A 49 -1.77 8.77 -10.75
N PHE A 50 -1.66 7.67 -11.49
CA PHE A 50 -2.65 7.26 -12.49
C PHE A 50 -2.82 5.73 -12.55
N ALA A 51 -3.87 5.24 -13.22
CA ALA A 51 -4.05 3.81 -13.45
C ALA A 51 -3.06 3.31 -14.53
N PRO A 52 -2.37 2.17 -14.33
CA PRO A 52 -1.43 1.62 -15.32
C PRO A 52 -2.05 1.48 -16.71
N THR A 53 -1.28 1.79 -17.77
CA THR A 53 -1.73 1.59 -19.15
C THR A 53 -1.62 0.12 -19.57
N VAL A 54 -2.25 -0.24 -20.70
CA VAL A 54 -2.17 -1.61 -21.24
C VAL A 54 -0.73 -1.92 -21.67
N GLU A 55 -0.03 -0.94 -22.22
CA GLU A 55 1.39 -1.05 -22.61
C GLU A 55 2.28 -1.25 -21.37
N ASP A 56 2.07 -0.48 -20.30
CA ASP A 56 2.80 -0.66 -19.03
C ASP A 56 2.59 -2.08 -18.50
N GLN A 57 1.35 -2.57 -18.56
CA GLN A 57 1.00 -3.91 -18.09
C GLN A 57 1.73 -5.01 -18.89
N GLN A 58 1.83 -4.87 -20.21
CA GLN A 58 2.53 -5.83 -21.06
C GLN A 58 4.04 -5.84 -20.82
N GLU A 59 4.66 -4.67 -20.64
CA GLU A 59 6.08 -4.57 -20.30
C GLU A 59 6.38 -5.22 -18.94
N LEU A 60 5.53 -4.94 -17.95
CA LEU A 60 5.63 -5.54 -16.62
C LEU A 60 5.46 -7.05 -16.65
N ASP A 61 4.53 -7.58 -17.46
CA ASP A 61 4.34 -9.02 -17.62
C ASP A 61 5.59 -9.71 -18.20
N LEU A 62 6.26 -9.08 -19.17
CA LEU A 62 7.50 -9.58 -19.74
C LEU A 62 8.66 -9.57 -18.73
N LEU A 63 8.75 -8.53 -17.90
CA LEU A 63 9.76 -8.44 -16.83
C LEU A 63 9.49 -9.45 -15.70
N ARG A 64 8.22 -9.62 -15.34
CA ARG A 64 7.75 -10.59 -14.34
C ARG A 64 8.08 -12.02 -14.75
N ALA A 65 7.81 -12.40 -16.00
CA ALA A 65 8.14 -13.72 -16.52
C ALA A 65 9.65 -14.04 -16.43
N LYS A 66 10.51 -13.01 -16.42
CA LYS A 66 11.96 -13.15 -16.30
C LYS A 66 12.45 -13.09 -14.86
N THR A 67 11.59 -12.72 -13.91
CA THR A 67 11.99 -12.45 -12.54
C THR A 67 10.99 -13.07 -11.56
N THR A 68 11.12 -14.37 -11.36
CA THR A 68 10.40 -15.06 -10.29
C THR A 68 11.24 -15.02 -9.03
N PRO A 69 10.76 -14.40 -7.94
CA PRO A 69 11.45 -14.46 -6.67
C PRO A 69 11.58 -15.91 -6.21
N ALA A 70 12.73 -16.27 -5.64
CA ALA A 70 12.99 -17.59 -5.10
C ALA A 70 12.14 -17.82 -3.85
N VAL A 71 11.44 -18.94 -3.81
CA VAL A 71 10.71 -19.40 -2.62
C VAL A 71 11.47 -20.61 -2.06
N PRO A 72 11.90 -20.59 -0.79
CA PRO A 72 12.44 -21.78 -0.16
C PRO A 72 11.37 -22.88 -0.07
N GLU A 73 11.73 -24.14 -0.39
CA GLU A 73 10.80 -25.29 -0.39
C GLU A 73 9.99 -25.41 0.91
N ALA A 74 10.64 -25.16 2.05
CA ALA A 74 10.00 -25.19 3.38
C ALA A 74 8.93 -24.11 3.61
N MET A 75 8.81 -23.12 2.71
CA MET A 75 7.88 -22.00 2.81
C MET A 75 6.77 -22.06 1.75
N GLU A 76 6.88 -22.94 0.74
CA GLU A 76 5.94 -23.00 -0.38
C GLU A 76 4.52 -23.33 0.04
N GLU A 77 4.35 -24.34 0.90
CA GLU A 77 3.04 -24.80 1.33
C GLU A 77 2.29 -23.76 2.18
N LEU A 78 0.98 -23.70 1.96
CA LEU A 78 0.07 -22.90 2.78
C LEU A 78 -0.03 -23.48 4.18
N THR A 79 0.30 -22.64 5.16
CA THR A 79 0.21 -22.94 6.58
C THR A 79 -0.73 -21.96 7.25
N GLU A 80 -1.62 -22.45 8.11
CA GLU A 80 -2.54 -21.58 8.87
C GLU A 80 -1.82 -20.74 9.92
N MET A 81 -0.67 -21.23 10.39
CA MET A 81 0.07 -20.63 11.50
C MET A 81 1.58 -20.72 11.27
N ARG A 82 2.16 -19.64 10.76
CA ARG A 82 3.61 -19.42 10.72
C ARG A 82 3.99 -18.33 11.71
N ALA A 83 4.96 -18.64 12.56
CA ALA A 83 5.48 -17.74 13.58
C ALA A 83 6.79 -17.09 13.11
N VAL A 84 6.86 -15.76 13.16
CA VAL A 84 8.04 -14.99 12.77
C VAL A 84 8.56 -14.23 13.99
N SER A 85 9.78 -14.59 14.40
CA SER A 85 10.52 -13.93 15.48
C SER A 85 11.06 -12.58 15.01
N LEU A 86 10.68 -11.50 15.72
CA LEU A 86 11.20 -10.16 15.42
C LEU A 86 12.69 -10.06 15.76
N LYS A 87 13.15 -10.76 16.80
CA LYS A 87 14.58 -10.85 17.13
C LYS A 87 15.40 -11.54 16.04
N GLN A 88 14.91 -12.66 15.50
CA GLN A 88 15.61 -13.35 14.40
C GLN A 88 15.58 -12.53 13.11
N LEU A 89 14.49 -11.82 12.86
CA LEU A 89 14.38 -10.90 11.72
C LEU A 89 15.42 -9.77 11.82
N GLU A 90 15.55 -9.14 12.99
CA GLU A 90 16.58 -8.13 13.25
C GLU A 90 18.00 -8.69 13.08
N ALA A 91 18.28 -9.88 13.62
CA ALA A 91 19.57 -10.55 13.48
C ALA A 91 19.91 -10.85 12.01
N ALA A 92 18.93 -11.28 11.20
CA ALA A 92 19.12 -11.51 9.77
C ALA A 92 19.42 -10.21 9.02
N ILE A 93 18.73 -9.12 9.36
CA ILE A 93 18.99 -7.79 8.78
C ILE A 93 20.40 -7.30 9.15
N ALA A 94 20.79 -7.43 10.42
CA ALA A 94 22.12 -7.05 10.88
C ALA A 94 23.22 -7.83 10.13
N LYS A 95 23.04 -9.15 9.96
CA LYS A 95 23.98 -10.01 9.21
C LYS A 95 24.12 -9.58 7.75
N SER A 96 23.02 -9.29 7.05
CA SER A 96 23.09 -8.79 5.66
C SER A 96 23.81 -7.44 5.59
N ARG A 97 23.54 -6.55 6.54
CA ARG A 97 24.21 -5.24 6.62
C ARG A 97 25.71 -5.36 6.86
N GLU A 98 26.13 -6.23 7.77
CA GLU A 98 27.54 -6.47 8.09
C GLU A 98 28.31 -7.12 6.93
N SER A 99 27.67 -8.05 6.22
CA SER A 99 28.25 -8.75 5.08
C SER A 99 28.19 -7.98 3.75
N GLY A 100 27.48 -6.84 3.72
CA GLY A 100 27.24 -6.08 2.50
C GLY A 100 26.41 -6.83 1.45
N GLN A 101 25.70 -7.88 1.86
CA GLN A 101 24.88 -8.70 0.98
C GLN A 101 23.43 -8.19 0.95
N PRO A 102 22.71 -8.36 -0.18
CA PRO A 102 21.28 -8.09 -0.23
C PRO A 102 20.52 -8.88 0.85
N LEU A 103 19.41 -8.32 1.34
CA LEU A 103 18.49 -9.06 2.20
C LEU A 103 17.92 -10.27 1.43
N PRO A 104 17.92 -11.47 2.04
CA PRO A 104 17.21 -12.63 1.49
C PRO A 104 15.72 -12.34 1.29
N GLU A 105 15.09 -13.02 0.34
CA GLU A 105 13.68 -12.75 0.00
C GLU A 105 12.73 -13.18 1.11
N GLU A 106 13.04 -14.28 1.80
CA GLU A 106 12.32 -14.73 2.98
C GLU A 106 12.36 -13.72 4.13
N VAL A 107 13.37 -12.84 4.18
CA VAL A 107 13.44 -11.74 5.15
C VAL A 107 12.61 -10.55 4.64
N LYS A 108 12.73 -10.21 3.36
CA LYS A 108 11.95 -9.11 2.73
C LYS A 108 10.45 -9.35 2.77
N PHE A 109 10.03 -10.60 2.61
CA PHE A 109 8.62 -11.02 2.60
C PHE A 109 8.16 -11.62 3.94
N VAL A 110 8.93 -11.41 5.02
CA VAL A 110 8.56 -11.78 6.39
C VAL A 110 8.08 -13.24 6.46
N ALA A 111 8.88 -14.15 5.90
CA ALA A 111 8.62 -15.57 5.76
C ALA A 111 7.30 -15.94 5.06
N GLY A 112 6.84 -15.11 4.13
CA GLY A 112 5.60 -15.33 3.36
C GLY A 112 4.32 -15.11 4.17
N LEU A 113 4.41 -14.40 5.30
CA LEU A 113 3.26 -14.13 6.16
C LEU A 113 2.21 -13.31 5.39
N LEU A 114 1.00 -13.85 5.22
CA LEU A 114 -0.09 -13.22 4.47
C LEU A 114 -0.87 -12.23 5.33
N ARG A 115 -0.89 -12.43 6.65
CA ARG A 115 -1.60 -11.59 7.62
C ARG A 115 -1.06 -11.83 9.03
N VAL A 116 -0.95 -10.78 9.85
CA VAL A 116 -0.75 -10.96 11.30
C VAL A 116 -2.10 -11.18 11.98
N GLN A 117 -2.26 -12.31 12.65
CA GLN A 117 -3.43 -12.62 13.48
C GLN A 117 -3.08 -12.65 14.96
N TYR A 118 -1.84 -13.01 15.29
CA TYR A 118 -1.39 -13.18 16.67
C TYR A 118 -0.09 -12.44 16.94
N VAL A 119 0.03 -11.94 18.17
CA VAL A 119 1.28 -11.42 18.72
C VAL A 119 1.56 -12.17 20.02
N PHE A 120 2.71 -12.83 20.08
CA PHE A 120 3.20 -13.53 21.27
C PHE A 120 4.45 -12.85 21.81
N VAL A 121 4.55 -12.82 23.14
CA VAL A 121 5.71 -12.31 23.86
C VAL A 121 6.33 -13.47 24.61
N TYR A 122 7.64 -13.67 24.43
CA TYR A 122 8.42 -14.72 25.07
C TYR A 122 9.54 -14.08 25.90
N PRO A 123 9.27 -13.68 27.17
CA PRO A 123 10.27 -13.04 28.03
C PRO A 123 11.53 -13.87 28.22
N GLU A 124 11.39 -15.19 28.32
CA GLU A 124 12.51 -16.12 28.46
C GLU A 124 13.40 -16.22 27.21
N ARG A 125 12.89 -15.75 26.06
CA ARG A 125 13.62 -15.72 24.78
C ARG A 125 14.06 -14.32 24.39
N HIS A 126 13.64 -13.31 25.14
CA HIS A 126 13.81 -11.90 24.81
C HIS A 126 13.25 -11.58 23.42
N ASP A 127 12.01 -12.01 23.16
CA ASP A 127 11.45 -11.99 21.80
C ASP A 127 9.96 -11.67 21.75
N ILE A 128 9.58 -11.04 20.64
CA ILE A 128 8.20 -10.83 20.21
C ILE A 128 8.03 -11.58 18.90
N VAL A 129 6.98 -12.38 18.81
CA VAL A 129 6.67 -13.21 17.64
C VAL A 129 5.33 -12.77 17.08
N ILE A 130 5.31 -12.42 15.79
CA ILE A 130 4.07 -12.22 15.04
C ILE A 130 3.72 -13.53 14.33
N ALA A 131 2.44 -13.88 14.26
CA ALA A 131 2.02 -15.12 13.63
C ALA A 131 0.67 -15.02 12.91
N GLY A 132 0.48 -15.91 11.95
CA GLY A 132 -0.73 -16.00 11.14
C GLY A 132 -0.53 -16.87 9.89
N PRO A 133 -1.46 -16.84 8.93
CA PRO A 133 -1.38 -17.65 7.72
C PRO A 133 -0.23 -17.20 6.84
N ALA A 134 0.47 -18.16 6.24
CA ALA A 134 1.64 -17.90 5.41
C ALA A 134 1.83 -18.99 4.35
N GLU A 135 2.37 -18.60 3.20
CA GLU A 135 2.69 -19.50 2.08
C GLU A 135 3.82 -18.92 1.22
N GLY A 136 4.23 -19.63 0.18
CA GLY A 136 5.15 -19.12 -0.83
C GLY A 136 4.53 -17.98 -1.63
N TRP A 137 5.34 -17.21 -2.35
CA TRP A 137 4.88 -16.02 -3.06
C TRP A 137 5.13 -16.06 -4.57
N LYS A 138 4.33 -15.29 -5.29
CA LYS A 138 4.48 -14.94 -6.71
C LYS A 138 4.19 -13.46 -6.89
N ILE A 139 4.48 -12.94 -8.08
CA ILE A 139 4.11 -11.56 -8.44
C ILE A 139 2.78 -11.58 -9.20
N ASP A 140 1.83 -10.78 -8.74
CA ASP A 140 0.54 -10.61 -9.42
C ASP A 140 0.61 -9.63 -10.60
N ALA A 141 -0.53 -9.37 -11.23
CA ALA A 141 -0.61 -8.40 -12.34
C ALA A 141 -0.33 -6.96 -11.89
N LEU A 142 -0.60 -6.62 -10.62
CA LEU A 142 -0.40 -5.28 -10.09
C LEU A 142 1.05 -5.03 -9.62
N GLY A 143 1.95 -6.02 -9.77
CA GLY A 143 3.35 -5.93 -9.39
C GLY A 143 3.62 -6.22 -7.90
N ASN A 144 2.63 -6.72 -7.17
CA ASN A 144 2.72 -7.02 -5.74
C ASN A 144 3.09 -8.49 -5.52
N ALA A 145 3.84 -8.74 -4.44
CA ALA A 145 4.08 -10.11 -3.98
C ALA A 145 2.83 -10.64 -3.27
N VAL A 146 2.29 -11.74 -3.76
CA VAL A 146 1.08 -12.40 -3.26
C VAL A 146 1.31 -13.89 -3.06
N GLY A 147 0.51 -14.51 -2.20
CA GLY A 147 0.53 -15.94 -1.94
C GLY A 147 0.30 -16.78 -3.20
N LEU A 148 0.99 -17.91 -3.31
CA LEU A 148 0.93 -18.81 -4.46
C LEU A 148 -0.50 -19.29 -4.74
N THR A 149 -1.21 -19.70 -3.70
CA THR A 149 -2.55 -20.32 -3.77
C THR A 149 -3.66 -19.33 -3.44
N THR A 150 -3.48 -18.45 -2.45
CA THR A 150 -4.55 -17.55 -1.99
C THR A 150 -4.65 -16.25 -2.77
N ASN A 151 -3.60 -15.83 -3.48
CA ASN A 151 -3.43 -14.49 -4.06
C ASN A 151 -3.50 -13.34 -3.03
N ARG A 152 -3.43 -13.62 -1.72
CA ARG A 152 -3.35 -12.57 -0.71
C ARG A 152 -1.96 -11.96 -0.68
N PRO A 153 -1.81 -10.64 -0.49
CA PRO A 153 -0.49 -10.01 -0.39
C PRO A 153 0.34 -10.57 0.76
N VAL A 154 1.63 -10.81 0.50
CA VAL A 154 2.59 -11.09 1.58
C VAL A 154 2.97 -9.81 2.28
N ILE A 155 3.22 -9.90 3.59
CA ILE A 155 3.70 -8.79 4.39
C ILE A 155 5.13 -8.44 3.97
N LEU A 156 5.36 -7.15 3.72
CA LEU A 156 6.69 -6.64 3.42
C LEU A 156 7.40 -6.17 4.69
N LEU A 157 8.69 -6.43 4.76
CA LEU A 157 9.55 -5.95 5.84
C LEU A 157 9.50 -4.41 5.95
N ASP A 158 9.47 -3.71 4.81
CA ASP A 158 9.40 -2.25 4.76
C ASP A 158 8.15 -1.72 5.47
N ASP A 159 6.99 -2.34 5.22
CA ASP A 159 5.72 -1.96 5.85
C ASP A 159 5.69 -2.30 7.34
N LEU A 160 6.25 -3.46 7.73
CA LEU A 160 6.41 -3.84 9.13
C LEU A 160 7.29 -2.80 9.87
N MET A 161 8.40 -2.38 9.27
CA MET A 161 9.28 -1.36 9.85
C MET A 161 8.57 -0.01 9.98
N VAL A 162 7.83 0.43 8.96
CA VAL A 162 7.04 1.67 9.02
C VAL A 162 6.00 1.58 10.14
N ALA A 163 5.25 0.48 10.22
CA ALA A 163 4.25 0.29 11.26
C ALA A 163 4.85 0.33 12.67
N LEU A 164 5.93 -0.42 12.92
CA LEU A 164 6.61 -0.45 14.23
C LEU A 164 7.17 0.92 14.64
N ARG A 165 7.63 1.74 13.68
CA ARG A 165 8.11 3.12 13.93
C ARG A 165 6.95 4.10 14.14
N SER A 166 5.84 3.90 13.41
CA SER A 166 4.65 4.74 13.51
C SER A 166 3.92 4.54 14.84
N GLY A 167 4.05 3.40 15.51
CA GLY A 167 3.41 3.14 16.81
C GLY A 167 3.68 4.24 17.84
N VAL A 168 4.92 4.75 17.90
CA VAL A 168 5.31 5.87 18.78
C VAL A 168 4.66 7.18 18.36
N ALA A 169 4.64 7.46 17.05
CA ALA A 169 4.14 8.71 16.46
C ALA A 169 2.60 8.79 16.37
N SER A 170 1.92 7.63 16.37
CA SER A 170 0.47 7.50 16.18
C SER A 170 -0.38 8.22 17.25
N ARG A 171 0.23 8.55 18.40
CA ARG A 171 -0.40 9.35 19.46
C ARG A 171 -0.46 10.85 19.13
N MET A 172 0.38 11.31 18.21
CA MET A 172 0.49 12.72 17.83
C MET A 172 -0.23 13.04 16.52
N GLU A 173 -0.13 12.14 15.54
CA GLU A 173 -0.71 12.34 14.21
C GLU A 173 -1.34 11.03 13.71
N PRO A 174 -2.60 11.06 13.25
CA PRO A 174 -3.23 9.87 12.68
C PRO A 174 -2.56 9.47 11.37
N ILE A 175 -2.44 8.16 11.16
CA ILE A 175 -2.07 7.59 9.87
C ILE A 175 -3.26 7.81 8.92
N SER A 176 -3.08 8.65 7.91
CA SER A 176 -4.16 9.00 6.97
C SER A 176 -3.60 9.31 5.59
N CYS A 177 -4.44 9.13 4.57
CA CYS A 177 -4.21 9.67 3.25
C CYS A 177 -5.49 10.33 2.74
N SER A 178 -5.35 11.34 1.88
CA SER A 178 -6.47 11.95 1.19
C SER A 178 -6.10 12.27 -0.26
N ILE A 179 -7.11 12.22 -1.13
CA ILE A 179 -7.03 12.63 -2.53
C ILE A 179 -8.09 13.72 -2.71
N ASP A 180 -7.66 14.97 -2.70
CA ASP A 180 -8.53 16.14 -2.65
C ASP A 180 -8.43 16.99 -3.92
N PRO A 181 -9.56 17.48 -4.45
CA PRO A 181 -9.55 18.51 -5.47
C PRO A 181 -8.75 19.75 -5.06
N THR A 182 -8.06 20.36 -6.03
CA THR A 182 -7.46 21.67 -5.84
C THR A 182 -8.53 22.75 -5.59
N PRO A 183 -8.23 23.83 -4.85
CA PRO A 183 -9.15 24.97 -4.70
C PRO A 183 -9.64 25.51 -6.05
N GLU A 184 -8.76 25.58 -7.04
CA GLU A 184 -9.06 26.01 -8.41
C GLU A 184 -9.98 25.00 -9.12
N GLY A 185 -9.74 23.70 -8.94
CA GLY A 185 -10.60 22.64 -9.45
C GLY A 185 -12.01 22.70 -8.88
N LEU A 186 -12.15 22.96 -7.58
CA LEU A 186 -13.46 23.17 -6.94
C LEU A 186 -14.19 24.40 -7.51
N GLN A 187 -13.47 25.50 -7.76
CA GLN A 187 -14.06 26.69 -8.38
C GLN A 187 -14.56 26.41 -9.79
N ARG A 188 -13.76 25.73 -10.63
CA ARG A 188 -14.19 25.31 -11.97
C ARG A 188 -15.40 24.39 -11.92
N LEU A 189 -15.40 23.41 -11.00
CA LEU A 189 -16.53 22.52 -10.81
C LEU A 189 -17.81 23.27 -10.41
N GLN A 190 -17.73 24.25 -9.50
CA GLN A 190 -18.87 25.09 -9.12
C GLN A 190 -19.42 25.89 -10.31
N GLN A 191 -18.54 26.42 -11.18
CA GLN A 191 -18.95 27.13 -12.40
C GLN A 191 -19.66 26.21 -13.39
N VAL A 192 -19.20 24.97 -13.53
CA VAL A 192 -19.79 23.96 -14.42
C VAL A 192 -21.12 23.45 -13.88
N THR A 193 -21.19 23.15 -12.58
CA THR A 193 -22.40 22.59 -11.93
C THR A 193 -23.50 23.62 -11.71
N SER A 194 -23.19 24.89 -11.42
CA SER A 194 -24.19 25.97 -11.28
C SER A 194 -24.99 26.23 -12.56
N ARG A 195 -24.45 25.83 -13.71
CA ARG A 195 -25.12 25.94 -15.03
C ARG A 195 -25.96 24.70 -15.37
N MET A 196 -25.83 23.61 -14.63
CA MET A 196 -26.60 22.38 -14.85
C MET A 196 -27.87 22.36 -13.99
N ARG A 197 -29.04 22.34 -14.64
CA ARG A 197 -30.34 22.17 -13.95
C ARG A 197 -30.74 20.70 -13.74
N THR A 198 -30.22 19.80 -14.56
CA THR A 198 -30.43 18.34 -14.49
C THR A 198 -29.13 17.64 -14.81
N ILE A 199 -28.86 16.48 -14.19
CA ILE A 199 -27.86 15.53 -14.65
C ILE A 199 -28.39 15.02 -16.00
N GLY A 200 -27.75 15.42 -17.10
CA GLY A 200 -28.16 15.00 -18.44
C GLY A 200 -27.73 13.56 -18.69
N ASP A 201 -27.01 13.33 -19.78
CA ASP A 201 -26.31 12.06 -19.96
C ASP A 201 -25.24 11.87 -18.86
N PRO A 202 -25.30 10.77 -18.06
CA PRO A 202 -24.38 10.56 -16.94
C PRO A 202 -22.91 10.52 -17.37
N THR A 203 -22.60 9.87 -18.49
CA THR A 203 -21.23 9.72 -19.00
C THR A 203 -20.64 11.08 -19.38
N GLN A 204 -21.34 11.86 -20.21
CA GLN A 204 -20.91 13.23 -20.55
C GLN A 204 -20.82 14.15 -19.33
N THR A 205 -21.73 13.97 -18.36
CA THR A 205 -21.71 14.76 -17.13
C THR A 205 -20.46 14.45 -16.30
N MET A 206 -20.06 13.18 -16.17
CA MET A 206 -18.85 12.81 -15.44
C MET A 206 -17.58 13.27 -16.14
N SER A 207 -17.46 13.13 -17.47
CA SER A 207 -16.29 13.66 -18.18
C SER A 207 -16.12 15.17 -17.99
N ARG A 208 -17.22 15.94 -17.99
CA ARG A 208 -17.17 17.39 -17.70
C ARG A 208 -16.77 17.70 -16.27
N ILE A 209 -17.21 16.89 -15.31
CA ILE A 209 -16.84 17.03 -13.89
C ILE A 209 -15.35 16.71 -13.72
N GLU A 210 -14.85 15.66 -14.35
CA GLU A 210 -13.45 15.26 -14.35
C GLU A 210 -12.56 16.36 -14.94
N GLU A 211 -12.89 16.87 -16.12
CA GLU A 211 -12.18 18.00 -16.76
C GLU A 211 -12.19 19.25 -15.88
N ALA A 212 -13.31 19.54 -15.22
CA ALA A 212 -13.43 20.71 -14.34
C ALA A 212 -12.57 20.57 -13.08
N LEU A 213 -12.62 19.42 -12.42
CA LEU A 213 -11.80 19.12 -11.25
C LEU A 213 -10.32 19.21 -11.60
N GLY A 214 -9.90 18.54 -12.67
CA GLY A 214 -8.49 18.42 -13.04
C GLY A 214 -7.68 17.64 -12.00
N PRO A 215 -6.34 17.79 -12.00
CA PRO A 215 -5.47 17.10 -11.07
C PRO A 215 -5.84 17.37 -9.61
N GLN A 216 -5.74 16.32 -8.79
CA GLN A 216 -6.02 16.34 -7.36
C GLN A 216 -4.73 16.26 -6.56
N VAL A 217 -4.77 16.75 -5.33
CA VAL A 217 -3.64 16.75 -4.41
C VAL A 217 -3.73 15.54 -3.49
N ILE A 218 -2.62 14.80 -3.40
CA ILE A 218 -2.49 13.69 -2.48
C ILE A 218 -1.77 14.18 -1.23
N SER A 219 -2.35 13.89 -0.07
CA SER A 219 -1.72 14.13 1.23
C SER A 219 -1.63 12.84 2.02
N VAL A 220 -0.54 12.65 2.77
CA VAL A 220 -0.30 11.50 3.64
C VAL A 220 0.24 12.02 4.97
N THR A 221 -0.29 11.51 6.08
CA THR A 221 0.08 11.89 7.46
C THR A 221 0.37 10.65 8.29
N GLY A 222 1.13 10.80 9.38
CA GLY A 222 1.44 9.71 10.33
C GLY A 222 2.48 8.68 9.86
N VAL A 223 2.84 8.67 8.56
CA VAL A 223 3.90 7.84 7.97
C VAL A 223 4.67 8.64 6.90
N PRO A 224 5.92 8.24 6.54
CA PRO A 224 6.65 8.88 5.44
C PRO A 224 5.87 8.84 4.13
N GLY A 225 5.80 9.96 3.41
CA GLY A 225 5.07 10.06 2.14
C GLY A 225 5.70 9.26 1.00
N ASP A 226 6.99 8.96 1.09
CA ASP A 226 7.83 8.32 0.07
C ASP A 226 8.14 6.84 0.37
N CYS A 227 7.19 6.09 0.94
CA CYS A 227 7.37 4.68 1.26
C CYS A 227 6.32 3.77 0.60
N HIS A 228 6.53 2.46 0.70
CA HIS A 228 5.56 1.49 0.19
C HIS A 228 4.21 1.60 0.90
N PHE A 229 4.23 1.75 2.23
CA PHE A 229 3.04 1.92 3.09
C PHE A 229 2.14 3.07 2.61
N SER A 230 2.69 4.26 2.38
CA SER A 230 1.92 5.43 1.91
C SER A 230 1.30 5.18 0.53
N ARG A 231 2.05 4.55 -0.37
CA ARG A 231 1.57 4.20 -1.71
C ARG A 231 0.44 3.19 -1.66
N VAL A 232 0.49 2.18 -0.77
CA VAL A 232 -0.61 1.23 -0.57
C VAL A 232 -1.89 1.93 -0.11
N MET A 233 -1.80 2.87 0.83
CA MET A 233 -2.95 3.64 1.31
C MET A 233 -3.63 4.39 0.16
N VAL A 234 -2.83 5.15 -0.60
CA VAL A 234 -3.30 5.93 -1.75
C VAL A 234 -3.88 5.01 -2.84
N ALA A 235 -3.21 3.90 -3.13
CA ALA A 235 -3.63 2.98 -4.18
C ALA A 235 -4.99 2.34 -3.87
N ALA A 236 -5.22 1.92 -2.62
CA ALA A 236 -6.50 1.34 -2.22
C ALA A 236 -7.65 2.36 -2.22
N ASP A 237 -7.42 3.60 -1.80
CA ASP A 237 -8.42 4.67 -1.89
C ASP A 237 -8.74 5.02 -3.36
N PHE A 238 -7.71 5.17 -4.19
CA PHE A 238 -7.86 5.39 -5.62
C PHE A 238 -8.64 4.26 -6.30
N ARG A 239 -8.30 3.00 -6.00
CA ARG A 239 -8.98 1.82 -6.53
C ARG A 239 -10.43 1.74 -6.08
N MET A 240 -10.71 2.00 -4.79
CA MET A 240 -12.07 2.08 -4.26
C MET A 240 -12.91 3.11 -5.03
N LYS A 241 -12.36 4.31 -5.24
CA LYS A 241 -13.04 5.39 -5.97
C LYS A 241 -13.31 5.00 -7.43
N ARG A 242 -12.38 4.34 -8.11
CA ARG A 242 -12.57 3.88 -9.49
C ARG A 242 -13.69 2.86 -9.64
N ILE A 243 -13.78 1.90 -8.70
CA ILE A 243 -14.89 0.93 -8.65
C ILE A 243 -16.22 1.65 -8.37
N ALA A 244 -16.24 2.57 -7.40
CA ALA A 244 -17.45 3.32 -7.06
C ALA A 244 -17.98 4.14 -8.25
N MET A 245 -17.06 4.74 -9.01
CA MET A 245 -17.36 5.67 -10.09
C MET A 245 -17.50 5.00 -11.47
N ASP A 246 -17.61 3.66 -11.51
CA ASP A 246 -17.82 2.89 -12.74
C ASP A 246 -16.68 3.00 -13.77
N PHE A 247 -15.49 3.44 -13.34
CA PHE A 247 -14.30 3.43 -14.20
C PHE A 247 -13.73 2.02 -14.35
N GLU A 248 -13.94 1.17 -13.34
CA GLU A 248 -13.47 -0.21 -13.30
C GLU A 248 -14.54 -1.10 -12.66
N ALA A 249 -14.72 -2.31 -13.18
CA ALA A 249 -15.58 -3.29 -12.54
C ALA A 249 -14.94 -3.82 -11.26
N ALA A 250 -15.74 -4.04 -10.22
CA ALA A 250 -15.29 -4.77 -9.04
C ALA A 250 -14.89 -6.21 -9.45
N PRO A 251 -13.77 -6.74 -8.93
CA PRO A 251 -13.35 -8.11 -9.25
C PRO A 251 -14.10 -9.17 -8.43
N VAL A 252 -15.27 -8.83 -7.87
CA VAL A 252 -16.11 -9.68 -7.02
C VAL A 252 -17.58 -9.49 -7.35
N ASP A 253 -18.36 -10.56 -7.18
CA ASP A 253 -19.79 -10.53 -7.44
C ASP A 253 -20.55 -9.78 -6.34
N GLY A 254 -21.61 -9.07 -6.75
CA GLY A 254 -22.51 -8.39 -5.82
C GLY A 254 -21.98 -7.06 -5.28
N LEU A 255 -20.96 -6.47 -5.91
CA LEU A 255 -20.50 -5.10 -5.65
C LEU A 255 -20.64 -4.23 -6.92
N PRO A 256 -21.83 -3.66 -7.20
CA PRO A 256 -22.01 -2.76 -8.33
C PRO A 256 -21.34 -1.40 -8.06
N SER A 257 -21.11 -0.63 -9.12
CA SER A 257 -20.66 0.77 -8.98
C SER A 257 -21.75 1.60 -8.29
N PHE A 258 -21.33 2.60 -7.51
CA PHE A 258 -22.27 3.52 -6.88
C PHE A 258 -23.09 4.30 -7.91
N LEU A 259 -22.48 4.65 -9.05
CA LEU A 259 -23.20 5.31 -10.14
C LEU A 259 -24.37 4.46 -10.65
N SER A 260 -24.19 3.15 -10.80
CA SER A 260 -25.28 2.25 -11.22
C SER A 260 -26.41 2.12 -10.18
N MET A 261 -26.10 2.33 -8.89
CA MET A 261 -27.10 2.33 -7.82
C MET A 261 -27.91 3.64 -7.74
N MET A 262 -27.40 4.73 -8.32
CA MET A 262 -28.11 6.01 -8.37
C MET A 262 -29.16 6.02 -9.48
N SER A 263 -30.41 6.33 -9.14
CA SER A 263 -31.55 6.26 -10.06
C SER A 263 -31.66 7.43 -11.06
N GLY A 264 -30.55 8.01 -11.54
CA GLY A 264 -30.52 9.10 -12.53
C GLY A 264 -31.22 10.42 -12.13
N ARG A 265 -31.70 10.55 -10.89
CA ARG A 265 -32.48 11.70 -10.37
C ARG A 265 -31.81 12.44 -9.20
N GLY A 266 -30.49 12.27 -9.04
CA GLY A 266 -29.71 12.92 -7.97
C GLY A 266 -29.27 14.35 -8.30
N SER A 267 -28.73 15.06 -7.33
CA SER A 267 -27.92 16.26 -7.60
C SER A 267 -26.45 15.88 -7.80
N VAL A 268 -25.65 16.72 -8.48
CA VAL A 268 -24.20 16.47 -8.64
C VAL A 268 -23.50 16.32 -7.29
N GLN A 269 -23.96 17.02 -6.25
CA GLN A 269 -23.43 16.88 -4.89
C GLN A 269 -23.68 15.49 -4.30
N GLN A 270 -24.79 14.83 -4.64
CA GLN A 270 -25.09 13.46 -4.21
C GLN A 270 -24.27 12.42 -4.98
N MET A 271 -23.67 12.80 -6.12
CA MET A 271 -22.80 11.92 -6.92
C MET A 271 -21.37 11.84 -6.39
N MET A 272 -20.99 12.70 -5.43
CA MET A 272 -19.65 12.76 -4.86
C MET A 272 -19.70 12.57 -3.33
N PRO A 273 -20.13 11.40 -2.84
CA PRO A 273 -20.06 11.10 -1.42
C PRO A 273 -18.60 11.06 -0.96
N ARG A 274 -18.36 11.46 0.29
CA ARG A 274 -17.06 11.26 0.94
C ARG A 274 -17.03 9.86 1.55
N TRP A 275 -16.10 9.04 1.06
CA TRP A 275 -15.78 7.74 1.63
C TRP A 275 -14.32 7.69 2.07
N TRP A 276 -14.05 6.89 3.09
CA TRP A 276 -12.71 6.49 3.46
C TRP A 276 -12.70 5.05 3.98
N LEU A 277 -11.53 4.43 3.96
CA LEU A 277 -11.31 3.10 4.52
C LEU A 277 -10.68 3.25 5.90
N ALA A 278 -11.24 2.55 6.88
CA ALA A 278 -10.83 2.65 8.27
C ALA A 278 -10.68 1.26 8.92
N PRO A 279 -9.90 1.16 10.02
CA PRO A 279 -9.85 -0.05 10.83
C PRO A 279 -11.24 -0.47 11.34
N LYS A 280 -11.53 -1.78 11.30
CA LYS A 280 -12.72 -2.40 11.92
C LYS A 280 -12.30 -3.68 12.64
N TYR A 281 -12.06 -3.55 13.94
CA TYR A 281 -11.65 -4.64 14.82
C TYR A 281 -12.61 -4.79 15.99
N ASP A 282 -12.80 -6.02 16.42
CA ASP A 282 -13.35 -6.31 17.73
C ASP A 282 -12.26 -6.05 18.80
N PRO A 283 -12.61 -5.96 20.10
CA PRO A 283 -11.60 -5.93 21.14
C PRO A 283 -10.61 -7.08 20.99
N LEU A 284 -9.31 -6.74 20.97
CA LEU A 284 -8.24 -7.73 20.86
C LEU A 284 -8.36 -8.75 21.99
N ALA A 285 -8.17 -10.04 21.67
CA ALA A 285 -8.02 -11.01 22.74
C ALA A 285 -6.71 -10.77 23.46
N LYS A 286 -6.70 -11.04 24.76
CA LYS A 286 -5.50 -11.05 25.60
C LYS A 286 -5.52 -12.31 26.46
N SER A 287 -4.40 -13.02 26.52
CA SER A 287 -4.22 -14.11 27.50
C SER A 287 -4.19 -13.58 28.93
N ALA A 288 -4.45 -14.44 29.92
CA ALA A 288 -4.48 -14.05 31.32
C ALA A 288 -3.15 -13.50 31.84
N ASP A 289 -2.03 -13.99 31.30
CA ASP A 289 -0.68 -13.51 31.59
C ASP A 289 -0.25 -12.28 30.78
N GLY A 290 -1.06 -11.86 29.80
CA GLY A 290 -0.77 -10.73 28.92
C GLY A 290 0.29 -10.98 27.84
N LEU A 291 0.74 -12.22 27.67
CA LEU A 291 1.82 -12.60 26.75
C LEU A 291 1.33 -13.04 25.36
N ALA A 292 0.02 -13.15 25.15
CA ALA A 292 -0.56 -13.49 23.85
C ALA A 292 -1.73 -12.58 23.51
N TRP A 293 -1.77 -12.14 22.26
CA TRP A 293 -2.80 -11.29 21.70
C TRP A 293 -3.31 -11.82 20.37
N GLU A 294 -4.60 -11.62 20.10
CA GLU A 294 -5.26 -11.99 18.85
C GLU A 294 -5.98 -10.77 18.26
N LEU A 295 -5.70 -10.49 16.99
CA LEU A 295 -6.41 -9.49 16.19
C LEU A 295 -7.74 -10.10 15.72
N ARG A 296 -8.85 -9.49 16.15
CA ARG A 296 -10.21 -9.98 15.87
C ARG A 296 -11.00 -9.01 15.01
N GLY A 297 -11.92 -9.57 14.22
CA GLY A 297 -12.80 -8.80 13.35
C GLY A 297 -12.32 -8.74 11.88
N PRO A 298 -13.10 -8.04 11.04
CA PRO A 298 -12.91 -8.05 9.58
C PRO A 298 -11.66 -7.28 9.11
N GLY A 299 -11.12 -6.37 9.93
CA GLY A 299 -9.90 -5.61 9.68
C GLY A 299 -10.17 -4.23 9.09
N VAL A 300 -10.95 -4.14 8.01
CA VAL A 300 -11.22 -2.88 7.30
C VAL A 300 -12.71 -2.68 7.08
N GLN A 301 -13.15 -1.42 7.10
CA GLN A 301 -14.48 -0.99 6.70
C GLN A 301 -14.44 0.27 5.86
N CYS A 302 -15.46 0.44 5.01
CA CYS A 302 -15.74 1.69 4.33
C CYS A 302 -16.69 2.53 5.18
N MET A 303 -16.34 3.79 5.40
CA MET A 303 -17.10 4.76 6.17
C MET A 303 -17.57 5.90 5.27
N THR A 304 -18.69 6.54 5.63
CA THR A 304 -19.21 7.74 4.95
C THR A 304 -19.10 8.98 5.83
N GLU A 305 -19.24 10.19 5.28
CA GLU A 305 -19.20 11.46 6.04
C GLU A 305 -20.06 11.48 7.33
N GLN A 306 -21.17 10.74 7.37
CA GLN A 306 -22.00 10.61 8.59
C GLN A 306 -21.30 9.90 9.74
N ASP A 307 -20.34 9.03 9.42
CA ASP A 307 -19.59 8.24 10.37
C ASP A 307 -18.37 9.01 10.92
N PHE A 308 -18.13 10.24 10.45
CA PHE A 308 -17.05 11.08 10.94
C PHE A 308 -17.37 11.58 12.36
N VAL A 309 -16.43 11.33 13.26
CA VAL A 309 -16.44 11.83 14.62
C VAL A 309 -15.25 12.75 14.75
N ASP A 310 -15.47 13.99 15.14
CA ASP A 310 -14.38 14.94 15.34
C ASP A 310 -13.51 14.57 16.55
N ALA A 311 -12.39 15.26 16.73
CA ALA A 311 -11.47 15.02 17.84
C ALA A 311 -12.11 15.21 19.25
N SER A 312 -13.32 15.78 19.34
CA SER A 312 -14.08 15.93 20.58
C SER A 312 -15.01 14.75 20.87
N GLY A 313 -15.05 13.74 19.99
CA GLY A 313 -15.95 12.59 20.14
C GLY A 313 -17.38 12.88 19.71
N GLN A 314 -17.65 14.05 19.10
CA GLN A 314 -18.96 14.37 18.54
C GLN A 314 -19.03 13.97 17.08
N LYS A 315 -20.12 13.30 16.70
CA LYS A 315 -20.47 13.15 15.29
C LYS A 315 -20.67 14.55 14.71
N THR A 316 -19.96 14.86 13.63
CA THR A 316 -20.22 16.12 12.93
C THR A 316 -21.63 16.07 12.37
N ASP A 317 -22.48 17.04 12.72
CA ASP A 317 -23.85 17.24 12.18
C ASP A 317 -23.86 17.61 10.68
N THR A 318 -22.85 17.19 9.94
CA THR A 318 -22.74 17.31 8.50
C THR A 318 -23.73 16.35 7.87
N ARG A 319 -24.89 16.90 7.47
CA ARG A 319 -25.99 16.39 6.60
C ARG A 319 -26.09 14.86 6.43
N PRO A 320 -27.30 14.29 6.49
CA PRO A 320 -27.43 12.86 6.28
C PRO A 320 -26.86 12.42 4.92
N ALA A 321 -25.91 11.49 4.94
CA ALA A 321 -25.38 10.81 3.76
C ALA A 321 -26.55 10.19 3.00
N SER A 322 -26.41 10.16 1.68
CA SER A 322 -27.36 9.46 0.83
C SER A 322 -27.51 8.02 1.33
N PRO A 323 -28.73 7.50 1.57
CA PRO A 323 -28.94 6.09 1.92
C PRO A 323 -28.27 5.13 0.92
N VAL A 324 -28.15 5.55 -0.34
CA VAL A 324 -27.45 4.80 -1.38
C VAL A 324 -25.94 4.76 -1.12
N ALA A 325 -25.34 5.88 -0.67
CA ALA A 325 -23.91 5.93 -0.34
C ALA A 325 -23.57 5.09 0.89
N GLN A 326 -24.44 5.09 1.91
CA GLN A 326 -24.29 4.22 3.09
C GLN A 326 -24.43 2.74 2.70
N LYS A 327 -25.39 2.42 1.82
CA LYS A 327 -25.59 1.06 1.32
C LYS A 327 -24.35 0.59 0.55
N TRP A 328 -23.80 1.41 -0.35
CA TRP A 328 -22.59 1.05 -1.09
C TRP A 328 -21.38 0.84 -0.17
N ALA A 329 -21.17 1.72 0.82
CA ALA A 329 -20.11 1.55 1.82
C ALA A 329 -20.26 0.26 2.64
N SER A 330 -21.50 -0.09 3.00
CA SER A 330 -21.80 -1.35 3.70
C SER A 330 -21.50 -2.56 2.81
N MET A 331 -21.89 -2.52 1.53
CA MET A 331 -21.56 -3.57 0.56
C MET A 331 -20.05 -3.73 0.36
N LEU A 332 -19.30 -2.63 0.23
CA LEU A 332 -17.84 -2.66 0.14
C LEU A 332 -17.22 -3.30 1.38
N THR A 333 -17.73 -2.94 2.56
CA THR A 333 -17.28 -3.51 3.85
C THR A 333 -17.53 -5.01 3.92
N ASP A 334 -18.73 -5.46 3.56
CA ASP A 334 -19.11 -6.88 3.59
C ASP A 334 -18.30 -7.70 2.59
N LYS A 335 -17.96 -7.10 1.44
CA LYS A 335 -17.15 -7.72 0.37
C LYS A 335 -15.65 -7.52 0.52
N PHE A 336 -15.18 -6.79 1.54
CA PHE A 336 -13.79 -6.39 1.63
C PHE A 336 -12.83 -7.59 1.71
N SER A 337 -13.20 -8.65 2.42
CA SER A 337 -12.35 -9.84 2.52
C SER A 337 -12.20 -10.56 1.18
N GLU A 338 -13.26 -10.63 0.38
CA GLU A 338 -13.24 -11.24 -0.95
C GLU A 338 -12.46 -10.35 -1.93
N LEU A 339 -12.66 -9.02 -1.85
CA LEU A 339 -11.86 -8.05 -2.60
C LEU A 339 -10.36 -8.21 -2.34
N ALA A 340 -9.96 -8.42 -1.09
CA ALA A 340 -8.57 -8.65 -0.72
C ALA A 340 -7.96 -9.95 -1.29
N ASP A 341 -8.79 -10.91 -1.69
CA ASP A 341 -8.36 -12.16 -2.35
C ASP A 341 -8.16 -11.98 -3.86
N HIS A 342 -8.88 -11.02 -4.47
CA HIS A 342 -8.87 -10.79 -5.91
C HIS A 342 -8.10 -9.54 -6.36
N ASP A 343 -7.81 -8.63 -5.43
CA ASP A 343 -7.16 -7.35 -5.70
C ASP A 343 -6.21 -7.00 -4.54
N SER A 344 -4.92 -7.08 -4.86
CA SER A 344 -3.85 -6.90 -3.89
C SER A 344 -3.75 -5.48 -3.33
N SER A 345 -4.41 -4.47 -3.92
CA SER A 345 -4.51 -3.13 -3.32
C SER A 345 -5.29 -3.17 -1.99
N PHE A 346 -6.44 -3.87 -1.97
CA PHE A 346 -7.26 -4.03 -0.76
C PHE A 346 -6.61 -4.99 0.25
N GLY A 347 -6.00 -6.08 -0.24
CA GLY A 347 -5.26 -7.00 0.61
C GLY A 347 -4.05 -6.35 1.28
N SER A 348 -3.31 -5.51 0.55
CA SER A 348 -2.15 -4.80 1.10
C SER A 348 -2.59 -3.75 2.10
N LEU A 349 -3.70 -3.04 1.82
CA LEU A 349 -4.30 -2.10 2.77
C LEU A 349 -4.66 -2.81 4.09
N ARG A 350 -5.26 -3.99 4.02
CA ARG A 350 -5.56 -4.79 5.22
C ARG A 350 -4.30 -5.09 6.00
N ASN A 351 -3.25 -5.55 5.32
CA ASN A 351 -1.98 -5.90 5.96
C ASN A 351 -1.36 -4.69 6.67
N ILE A 352 -1.28 -3.53 6.01
CA ILE A 352 -0.69 -2.34 6.65
C ILE A 352 -1.54 -1.83 7.83
N ILE A 353 -2.86 -2.01 7.80
CA ILE A 353 -3.74 -1.71 8.94
C ILE A 353 -3.52 -2.72 10.08
N ASP A 354 -3.48 -4.03 9.82
CA ASP A 354 -3.17 -5.05 10.82
C ASP A 354 -1.79 -4.74 11.47
N LEU A 355 -0.79 -4.38 10.65
CA LEU A 355 0.54 -3.99 11.13
C LEU A 355 0.53 -2.72 11.98
N ALA A 356 -0.23 -1.70 11.59
CA ALA A 356 -0.38 -0.48 12.39
C ALA A 356 -1.02 -0.76 13.75
N VAL A 357 -2.01 -1.66 13.80
CA VAL A 357 -2.60 -2.16 15.06
C VAL A 357 -1.55 -2.88 15.91
N VAL A 358 -0.72 -3.73 15.30
CA VAL A 358 0.39 -4.42 15.99
C VAL A 358 1.41 -3.43 16.53
N GLY A 359 1.80 -2.42 15.75
CA GLY A 359 2.71 -1.36 16.18
C GLY A 359 2.15 -0.57 17.37
N ALA A 360 0.87 -0.18 17.30
CA ALA A 360 0.18 0.49 18.40
C ALA A 360 0.06 -0.40 19.65
N LEU A 361 -0.20 -1.71 19.47
CA LEU A 361 -0.27 -2.68 20.56
C LEU A 361 1.07 -2.82 21.28
N ILE A 362 2.16 -3.02 20.53
CA ILE A 362 3.52 -3.17 21.09
C ILE A 362 3.89 -1.95 21.94
N GLU A 363 3.59 -0.75 21.47
CA GLU A 363 3.88 0.50 22.18
C GLU A 363 2.94 0.74 23.37
N LYS A 364 1.64 0.45 23.21
CA LYS A 364 0.65 0.69 24.28
C LYS A 364 0.83 -0.24 25.47
N GLU A 365 1.12 -1.50 25.22
CA GLU A 365 1.27 -2.52 26.26
C GLU A 365 2.74 -2.71 26.67
N GLN A 366 3.67 -1.89 26.15
CA GLN A 366 5.09 -1.95 26.46
C GLN A 366 5.67 -3.36 26.23
N LEU A 367 5.25 -4.02 25.14
CA LEU A 367 5.60 -5.44 24.91
C LEU A 367 7.10 -5.65 24.74
N ARG A 368 7.85 -4.62 24.32
CA ARG A 368 9.32 -4.66 24.26
C ARG A 368 9.93 -4.81 25.65
N GLU A 369 9.43 -4.07 26.64
CA GLU A 369 9.90 -4.14 28.02
C GLU A 369 9.54 -5.47 28.67
N GLN A 370 8.36 -6.02 28.34
CA GLN A 370 7.94 -7.33 28.80
C GLN A 370 8.77 -8.46 28.19
N ALA A 371 9.14 -8.35 26.91
CA ALA A 371 10.03 -9.30 26.25
C ALA A 371 11.44 -9.25 26.90
N GLY A 372 11.90 -8.06 27.30
CA GLY A 372 13.19 -7.85 27.94
C GLY A 372 14.28 -7.48 26.96
#